data_AF-A0AAN8AZR1-F1
#
_entry.id   AF-A0AAN8AZR1-F1
#
_cell.length_a   1.000
_cell.length_b   1.000
_cell.length_c   1.000
_cell.angle_alpha   90.00
_cell.angle_beta   90.00
_cell.angle_gamma   90.00
#
_symmetry.space_group_name_H-M   'P 1'
#
loop_
_entity.id
_entity.type
_entity.pdbx_description
1 polymer ?
#
loop_
_entity_poly.entity_id
_entity_poly.type
_entity_poly.pdbx_seq_one_letter_code
_entity_poly.pdbx_strand_id
1 'polypeptide(L)'
;MSGAHEQTRKRRPPKMFLISTDLKVQDQLDGPIKLLRGFICQEQEAGRSRGDSYWVKVLDNDFMLKIEKKFLLEVPSDLSGLLEAVSDPEARLKLLRDPGKLQTCASLPVDSPLWVQIGQQDELAQADLKYIGPRSRGSSAVYFGVQLKGSAAGKGSSNGSFKDQRLFSCPEACALFLPVSHVHIRTWTHNNQPPRGGSSLGQQSQPPITAQNQNQVRAPASPPPLHVGQRVMFPIEDNVYGGEVCFCGLLPGRSSSGMYVGILLDAPVGQWDGLYKGEKLCNIPSPLYGALVPINKVSSDSKPHHHTPPHQVTKSILKPAPPPH
;
A
#
# COMPACT_ATOMS: atom_id res chain seq x y z
N MET A 1 -8.95 -6.96 58.94
CA MET A 1 -8.81 -7.26 57.51
C MET A 1 -9.76 -6.34 56.77
N SER A 2 -9.26 -5.25 56.18
CA SER A 2 -10.11 -4.30 55.45
C SER A 2 -9.80 -4.42 53.96
N GLY A 3 -10.76 -4.98 53.22
CA GLY A 3 -10.71 -5.08 51.77
C GLY A 3 -10.75 -3.69 51.15
N ALA A 4 -9.68 -3.33 50.43
CA ALA A 4 -9.65 -2.14 49.62
C ALA A 4 -10.53 -2.35 48.40
N HIS A 5 -11.59 -1.54 48.28
CA HIS A 5 -12.37 -1.39 47.07
C HIS A 5 -11.45 -1.00 45.91
N GLU A 6 -11.19 -1.93 45.00
CA GLU A 6 -10.57 -1.66 43.72
C GLU A 6 -11.61 -0.94 42.84
N GLN A 7 -11.71 0.37 43.04
CA GLN A 7 -12.48 1.25 42.16
C GLN A 7 -11.93 1.08 40.75
N THR A 8 -12.67 0.37 39.90
CA THR A 8 -12.44 0.22 38.48
C THR A 8 -12.56 1.60 37.83
N ARG A 9 -11.50 2.42 37.92
CA ARG A 9 -11.37 3.64 37.14
C ARG A 9 -11.43 3.21 35.69
N LYS A 10 -12.57 3.46 35.02
CA LYS A 10 -12.72 3.37 33.57
C LYS A 10 -11.56 4.15 32.95
N ARG A 11 -10.48 3.46 32.56
CA ARG A 11 -9.32 4.10 31.94
C ARG A 11 -9.83 4.76 30.68
N ARG A 12 -9.60 6.08 30.57
CA ARG A 12 -9.89 6.80 29.34
C ARG A 12 -9.14 6.11 28.20
N PRO A 13 -9.75 5.98 27.01
CA PRO A 13 -9.05 5.42 25.88
C PRO A 13 -7.75 6.21 25.63
N PRO A 14 -6.66 5.54 25.27
CA PRO A 14 -5.38 6.18 25.04
C PRO A 14 -5.51 7.17 23.88
N LYS A 15 -4.88 8.34 24.00
CA LYS A 15 -4.88 9.34 22.93
C LYS A 15 -4.05 8.85 21.76
N MET A 16 -4.53 9.14 20.56
CA MET A 16 -3.89 8.76 19.31
C MET A 16 -3.47 10.02 18.55
N PHE A 17 -2.33 9.94 17.87
CA PHE A 17 -1.75 11.05 17.14
C PHE A 17 -1.21 10.61 15.78
N LEU A 18 -1.14 11.51 14.80
CA LEU A 18 -0.31 11.35 13.62
C LEU A 18 0.91 12.26 13.68
N ILE A 19 2.04 11.80 13.17
CA ILE A 19 3.24 12.62 13.01
C ILE A 19 3.01 13.65 11.90
N SER A 20 3.21 14.93 12.20
CA SER A 20 2.89 16.03 11.27
C SER A 20 3.96 16.27 10.19
N THR A 21 5.21 15.88 10.44
CA THR A 21 6.39 16.09 9.58
C THR A 21 7.41 14.97 9.77
N ASP A 22 8.29 14.74 8.80
CA ASP A 22 9.39 13.78 8.97
C ASP A 22 10.30 14.20 10.13
N LEU A 23 10.62 13.25 11.01
CA LEU A 23 11.48 13.46 12.17
C LEU A 23 12.68 12.53 12.13
N LYS A 24 13.81 13.01 12.63
CA LYS A 24 14.95 12.19 13.02
C LYS A 24 15.11 12.30 14.53
N VAL A 25 14.85 11.21 15.23
CA VAL A 25 14.96 11.15 16.69
C VAL A 25 16.16 10.27 17.02
N GLN A 26 16.99 10.71 17.95
CA GLN A 26 18.15 9.94 18.35
C GLN A 26 17.79 9.06 19.53
N ASP A 27 17.88 7.75 19.35
CA ASP A 27 17.80 6.78 20.43
C ASP A 27 19.19 6.49 20.99
N GLN A 28 19.30 6.32 22.30
CA GLN A 28 20.59 6.10 22.98
C GLN A 28 21.20 4.73 22.65
N LEU A 29 20.40 3.77 22.18
CA LEU A 29 20.83 2.40 21.87
C LEU A 29 20.80 2.12 20.36
N ASP A 30 19.77 2.60 19.65
CA ASP A 30 19.52 2.23 18.24
C ASP A 30 19.96 3.27 17.19
N GLY A 31 20.57 4.38 17.60
CA GLY A 31 21.01 5.44 16.69
C GLY A 31 19.85 6.30 16.14
N PRO A 32 19.99 6.92 14.95
CA PRO A 32 18.98 7.84 14.42
C PRO A 32 17.75 7.10 13.88
N ILE A 33 16.64 7.17 14.61
CA ILE A 33 15.32 6.68 14.20
C ILE A 33 14.69 7.72 13.27
N LYS A 34 14.33 7.29 12.06
CA LYS A 34 13.55 8.09 11.10
C LYS A 34 12.07 7.79 11.28
N LEU A 35 11.29 8.83 11.54
CA LEU A 35 9.83 8.77 11.61
C LEU A 35 9.26 9.56 10.43
N LEU A 36 8.33 8.97 9.69
CA LEU A 36 7.73 9.64 8.56
C LEU A 36 6.47 10.39 8.98
N ARG A 37 6.22 11.49 8.28
CA ARG A 37 4.94 12.19 8.31
C ARG A 37 3.81 11.18 8.03
N GLY A 38 2.80 11.20 8.90
CA GLY A 38 1.62 10.33 8.81
C GLY A 38 1.71 9.05 9.62
N PHE A 39 2.84 8.71 10.22
CA PHE A 39 2.92 7.62 11.19
C PHE A 39 1.96 7.86 12.35
N ILE A 40 1.30 6.80 12.81
CA ILE A 40 0.31 6.83 13.88
C ILE A 40 0.95 6.42 15.20
N CYS A 41 0.62 7.15 16.25
CA CYS A 41 1.22 7.01 17.57
C CYS A 41 0.16 6.94 18.65
N GLN A 42 0.43 6.20 19.71
CA GLN A 42 -0.43 6.03 20.87
C GLN A 42 0.25 6.55 22.14
N GLU A 43 -0.43 7.41 22.89
CA GLU A 43 0.04 7.89 24.20
C GLU A 43 0.15 6.74 25.22
N GLN A 44 1.28 6.65 25.92
CA GLN A 44 1.51 5.62 26.94
C GLN A 44 1.30 6.15 28.37
N GLU A 45 1.62 7.41 28.64
CA GLU A 45 1.54 8.01 29.99
C GLU A 45 0.60 9.23 30.05
N ALA A 46 -0.71 9.00 30.08
CA ALA A 46 -1.73 10.05 30.14
C ALA A 46 -1.74 10.93 31.43
N GLY A 47 -0.83 10.67 32.38
CA GLY A 47 -0.86 11.27 33.73
C GLY A 47 0.39 12.06 34.15
N ARG A 48 1.47 12.05 33.36
CA ARG A 48 2.74 12.71 33.71
C ARG A 48 3.22 13.76 32.71
N SER A 49 2.38 14.10 31.71
CA SER A 49 2.69 15.04 30.63
C SER A 49 2.75 16.51 31.10
N ARG A 50 3.61 16.83 32.08
CA ARG A 50 3.91 18.18 32.57
C ARG A 50 4.89 18.96 31.67
N GLY A 51 4.91 18.69 30.36
CA GLY A 51 5.79 19.37 29.42
C GLY A 51 5.27 19.35 27.98
N ASP A 52 6.05 19.90 27.06
CA ASP A 52 5.73 20.02 25.63
C ASP A 52 6.03 18.77 24.82
N SER A 53 6.03 17.60 25.45
CA SER A 53 6.23 16.32 24.77
C SER A 53 5.34 15.22 25.35
N TYR A 54 5.03 14.23 24.51
CA TYR A 54 4.35 13.00 24.90
C TYR A 54 5.28 11.80 24.76
N TRP A 55 5.19 10.87 25.70
CA TRP A 55 5.72 9.52 25.53
C TRP A 55 4.70 8.72 24.71
N VAL A 56 5.11 8.36 23.49
CA VAL A 56 4.24 7.67 22.54
C VAL A 56 4.87 6.38 22.05
N LYS A 57 4.02 5.40 21.76
CA LYS A 57 4.36 4.23 20.97
C LYS A 57 3.98 4.52 19.51
N VAL A 58 4.95 4.50 18.60
CA VAL A 58 4.72 4.62 17.16
C VAL A 58 4.26 3.25 16.65
N LEU A 59 3.02 3.13 16.20
CA LEU A 59 2.45 1.82 15.86
C LEU A 59 2.98 1.26 14.52
N ASP A 60 3.43 2.12 13.61
CA ASP A 60 3.98 1.68 12.31
C ASP A 60 5.30 0.89 12.45
N ASN A 61 6.09 1.23 13.47
CA ASN A 61 7.46 0.73 13.65
C ASN A 61 7.72 0.14 15.04
N ASP A 62 6.70 0.13 15.92
CA ASP A 62 6.76 -0.30 17.32
C ASP A 62 7.75 0.44 18.26
N PHE A 63 8.35 1.55 17.82
CA PHE A 63 9.24 2.35 18.66
C PHE A 63 8.49 3.10 19.77
N MET A 64 9.10 3.14 20.97
CA MET A 64 8.64 3.98 22.08
C MET A 64 9.60 5.15 22.27
N LEU A 65 9.10 6.38 22.11
CA LEU A 65 9.94 7.56 22.24
C LEU A 65 9.16 8.78 22.71
N LYS A 66 9.90 9.81 23.11
CA LYS A 66 9.36 11.09 23.52
C LYS A 66 9.33 12.05 22.31
N ILE A 67 8.13 12.47 21.90
CA ILE A 67 7.92 13.39 20.76
C ILE A 67 7.32 14.70 21.26
N GLU A 68 7.82 15.82 20.76
CA GLU A 68 7.25 17.14 21.06
C GLU A 68 5.82 17.28 20.51
N LYS A 69 4.94 17.93 21.28
CA LYS A 69 3.52 18.12 20.94
C LYS A 69 3.30 18.81 19.60
N LYS A 70 4.18 19.74 19.23
CA LYS A 70 4.12 20.48 17.95
C LYS A 70 4.22 19.56 16.72
N PHE A 71 4.76 18.36 16.87
CA PHE A 71 4.89 17.37 15.80
C PHE A 71 3.76 16.33 15.80
N LEU A 72 2.78 16.45 16.71
CA LEU A 72 1.71 15.48 16.91
C LEU A 72 0.36 16.10 16.55
N LEU A 73 -0.34 15.50 15.58
CA LEU A 73 -1.70 15.84 15.20
C LEU A 73 -2.66 14.92 15.96
N GLU A 74 -3.47 15.47 16.88
CA GLU A 74 -4.44 14.68 17.64
C GLU A 74 -5.49 14.06 16.70
N VAL A 75 -5.70 12.75 16.85
CA VAL A 75 -6.69 11.99 16.11
C VAL A 75 -7.94 11.83 16.98
N PRO A 76 -9.14 12.21 16.48
CA PRO A 76 -10.40 11.95 17.18
C PRO A 76 -10.54 10.48 17.55
N SER A 77 -10.95 10.20 18.79
CA SER A 77 -11.00 8.83 19.32
C SER A 77 -11.91 7.90 18.51
N ASP A 78 -13.01 8.44 17.98
CA ASP A 78 -13.96 7.75 17.11
C ASP A 78 -13.37 7.35 15.75
N LEU A 79 -12.33 8.05 15.27
CA LEU A 79 -11.69 7.81 13.96
C LEU A 79 -10.37 7.06 14.06
N SER A 80 -9.81 6.94 15.27
CA SER A 80 -8.51 6.33 15.54
C SER A 80 -8.35 4.93 14.93
N GLY A 81 -9.32 4.05 15.17
CA GLY A 81 -9.30 2.68 14.65
C GLY A 81 -9.33 2.62 13.12
N LEU A 82 -10.06 3.53 12.47
CA LEU A 82 -10.13 3.59 10.99
C LEU A 82 -8.77 3.96 10.39
N LEU A 83 -8.06 4.90 11.02
CA LEU A 83 -6.75 5.36 10.57
C LEU A 83 -5.62 4.40 10.91
N GLU A 84 -5.71 3.68 12.04
CA GLU A 84 -4.76 2.63 12.43
C GLU A 84 -4.66 1.51 11.38
N ALA A 85 -5.79 1.16 10.74
CA ALA A 85 -5.82 0.13 9.70
C ALA A 85 -5.14 0.54 8.38
N VAL A 86 -4.99 1.85 8.11
CA VAL A 86 -4.42 2.38 6.86
C VAL A 86 -2.91 2.31 6.93
N SER A 87 -2.26 1.49 6.09
CA SER A 87 -0.79 1.32 6.14
C SER A 87 -0.01 2.45 5.45
N ASP A 88 -0.61 3.13 4.49
CA ASP A 88 0.05 4.23 3.76
C ASP A 88 -0.04 5.55 4.55
N PRO A 89 1.10 6.18 4.93
CA PRO A 89 1.09 7.38 5.76
C PRO A 89 0.41 8.59 5.10
N GLU A 90 0.56 8.76 3.79
CA GLU A 90 -0.02 9.90 3.07
C GLU A 90 -1.53 9.73 2.88
N ALA A 91 -2.00 8.52 2.56
CA ALA A 91 -3.41 8.19 2.52
C ALA A 91 -4.07 8.39 3.89
N ARG A 92 -3.39 7.98 4.97
CA ARG A 92 -3.85 8.18 6.37
C ARG A 92 -4.03 9.67 6.68
N LEU A 93 -3.07 10.50 6.29
CA LEU A 93 -3.17 11.96 6.46
C LEU A 93 -4.24 12.60 5.59
N LYS A 94 -4.39 12.16 4.34
CA LYS A 94 -5.46 12.61 3.44
C LYS A 94 -6.84 12.32 4.02
N LEU A 95 -7.01 11.15 4.63
CA LEU A 95 -8.25 10.76 5.29
C LEU A 95 -8.54 11.59 6.55
N LEU A 96 -7.53 11.90 7.36
CA LEU A 96 -7.72 12.75 8.55
C LEU A 96 -8.21 14.17 8.18
N ARG A 97 -7.85 14.67 6.99
CA ARG A 97 -8.34 15.97 6.47
C ARG A 97 -9.82 15.94 6.06
N ASP A 98 -10.42 14.76 5.93
CA ASP A 98 -11.83 14.56 5.58
C ASP A 98 -12.52 13.65 6.61
N PRO A 99 -12.78 14.17 7.83
CA PRO A 99 -13.44 13.40 8.88
C PRO A 99 -14.86 13.01 8.49
N GLY A 100 -15.53 13.80 7.64
CA GLY A 100 -16.89 13.50 7.15
C GLY A 100 -16.94 12.21 6.35
N LYS A 101 -15.98 11.98 5.45
CA LYS A 101 -15.84 10.70 4.74
C LYS A 101 -15.62 9.54 5.71
N LEU A 102 -14.73 9.69 6.69
CA LEU A 102 -14.43 8.64 7.67
C LEU A 102 -15.68 8.27 8.50
N GLN A 103 -16.41 9.27 8.99
CA GLN A 103 -17.66 9.08 9.74
C GLN A 103 -18.72 8.40 8.88
N THR A 104 -18.90 8.86 7.64
CA THR A 104 -19.87 8.27 6.71
C THR A 104 -19.56 6.79 6.46
N CYS A 105 -18.28 6.46 6.20
CA CYS A 105 -17.83 5.08 6.04
C CYS A 105 -18.11 4.26 7.31
N ALA A 106 -17.78 4.78 8.49
CA ALA A 106 -17.98 4.09 9.76
C ALA A 106 -19.46 3.80 10.07
N SER A 107 -20.37 4.64 9.57
CA SER A 107 -21.83 4.49 9.76
C SER A 107 -22.53 3.71 8.65
N LEU A 108 -21.81 3.13 7.68
CA LEU A 108 -22.44 2.40 6.58
C LEU A 108 -23.23 1.19 7.11
N PRO A 109 -24.52 1.05 6.74
CA PRO A 109 -25.30 -0.14 7.06
C PRO A 109 -24.68 -1.40 6.47
N VAL A 110 -24.82 -2.52 7.18
CA VAL A 110 -24.54 -3.85 6.60
C VAL A 110 -25.37 -4.03 5.33
N ASP A 111 -24.79 -4.71 4.35
CA ASP A 111 -25.28 -4.92 2.99
C ASP A 111 -25.28 -3.68 2.08
N SER A 112 -24.70 -2.57 2.53
CA SER A 112 -24.52 -1.39 1.68
C SER A 112 -23.64 -1.70 0.45
N PRO A 113 -24.10 -1.38 -0.78
CA PRO A 113 -23.29 -1.55 -1.97
C PRO A 113 -22.20 -0.49 -2.03
N LEU A 114 -20.98 -0.91 -2.29
CA LEU A 114 -19.82 -0.03 -2.36
C LEU A 114 -18.81 -0.54 -3.38
N TRP A 115 -17.83 0.30 -3.68
CA TRP A 115 -16.68 -0.05 -4.49
C TRP A 115 -15.48 -0.26 -3.57
N VAL A 116 -14.74 -1.32 -3.82
CA VAL A 116 -13.47 -1.58 -3.13
C VAL A 116 -12.32 -1.65 -4.08
N GLN A 117 -11.21 -1.08 -3.68
CA GLN A 117 -9.95 -1.24 -4.39
C GLN A 117 -9.38 -2.64 -4.12
N ILE A 118 -9.27 -3.43 -5.18
CA ILE A 118 -8.63 -4.74 -5.19
C ILE A 118 -7.33 -4.66 -6.00
N GLY A 119 -6.28 -5.35 -5.56
CA GLY A 119 -5.00 -5.37 -6.29
C GLY A 119 -4.23 -4.04 -6.29
N GLN A 120 -3.33 -3.88 -7.27
CA GLN A 120 -2.31 -2.81 -7.30
C GLN A 120 -2.60 -1.67 -8.29
N GLN A 121 -3.56 -1.83 -9.21
CA GLN A 121 -3.85 -0.85 -10.28
C GLN A 121 -5.13 -0.03 -10.03
N ASP A 122 -5.46 0.29 -8.77
CA ASP A 122 -6.75 0.92 -8.42
C ASP A 122 -7.96 0.17 -9.03
N GLU A 123 -7.87 -1.15 -9.23
CA GLU A 123 -8.98 -1.94 -9.79
C GLU A 123 -10.14 -1.89 -8.80
N LEU A 124 -11.22 -1.23 -9.19
CA LEU A 124 -12.42 -1.13 -8.36
C LEU A 124 -13.33 -2.32 -8.63
N ALA A 125 -13.63 -3.07 -7.57
CA ALA A 125 -14.60 -4.15 -7.58
C ALA A 125 -15.88 -3.75 -6.85
N GLN A 126 -17.02 -4.22 -7.37
CA GLN A 126 -18.28 -4.11 -6.66
C GLN A 126 -18.28 -5.07 -5.47
N ALA A 127 -18.74 -4.57 -4.33
CA ALA A 127 -18.90 -5.38 -3.14
C ALA A 127 -20.09 -4.91 -2.29
N ASP A 128 -20.59 -5.80 -1.45
CA ASP A 128 -21.48 -5.44 -0.35
C ASP A 128 -20.68 -5.38 0.95
N LEU A 129 -20.96 -4.38 1.77
CA LEU A 129 -20.46 -4.36 3.14
C LEU A 129 -21.08 -5.50 3.96
N LYS A 130 -20.27 -6.23 4.73
CA LYS A 130 -20.74 -7.28 5.63
C LYS A 130 -20.32 -7.08 7.08
N TYR A 131 -19.26 -6.31 7.31
CA TYR A 131 -18.70 -6.12 8.65
C TYR A 131 -17.92 -4.81 8.74
N ILE A 132 -18.04 -4.10 9.86
CA ILE A 132 -17.15 -2.99 10.24
C ILE A 132 -16.64 -3.28 11.65
N GLY A 133 -15.33 -3.37 11.81
CA GLY A 133 -14.72 -3.55 13.13
C GLY A 133 -13.33 -4.18 13.11
N PRO A 134 -12.79 -4.53 14.28
CA PRO A 134 -11.46 -5.12 14.40
C PRO A 134 -11.42 -6.58 13.94
N ARG A 135 -10.32 -6.95 13.26
CA ARG A 135 -10.14 -8.33 12.75
C ARG A 135 -9.87 -9.35 13.85
N SER A 136 -9.28 -8.94 14.97
CA SER A 136 -8.93 -9.83 16.07
C SER A 136 -9.20 -9.18 17.41
N ARG A 137 -9.54 -9.99 18.41
CA ARG A 137 -9.67 -9.55 19.80
C ARG A 137 -8.39 -8.86 20.26
N GLY A 138 -8.50 -7.64 20.78
CA GLY A 138 -7.37 -6.83 21.28
C GLY A 138 -6.75 -5.85 20.27
N SER A 139 -7.18 -5.84 19.01
CA SER A 139 -6.81 -4.79 18.05
C SER A 139 -7.87 -3.69 18.04
N SER A 140 -7.44 -2.43 17.93
CA SER A 140 -8.31 -1.26 17.71
C SER A 140 -8.46 -0.90 16.23
N ALA A 141 -7.60 -1.41 15.34
CA ALA A 141 -7.67 -1.20 13.90
C ALA A 141 -9.00 -1.70 13.30
N VAL A 142 -9.78 -0.78 12.72
CA VAL A 142 -11.10 -1.05 12.13
C VAL A 142 -10.95 -1.37 10.64
N TYR A 143 -11.52 -2.50 10.25
CA TYR A 143 -11.56 -2.97 8.87
C TYR A 143 -12.99 -3.12 8.37
N PHE A 144 -13.14 -2.94 7.06
CA PHE A 144 -14.37 -3.16 6.32
C PHE A 144 -14.30 -4.57 5.74
N GLY A 145 -15.07 -5.49 6.32
CA GLY A 145 -15.31 -6.80 5.75
C GLY A 145 -16.37 -6.69 4.66
N VAL A 146 -16.01 -7.05 3.44
CA VAL A 146 -16.85 -6.91 2.25
C VAL A 146 -16.98 -8.24 1.53
N GLN A 147 -18.12 -8.45 0.89
CA GLN A 147 -18.34 -9.57 -0.04
C GLN A 147 -18.27 -9.05 -1.47
N LEU A 148 -17.28 -9.54 -2.23
CA LEU A 148 -17.11 -9.24 -3.65
C LEU A 148 -18.28 -9.77 -4.49
N LYS A 149 -18.64 -9.02 -5.54
CA LYS A 149 -19.72 -9.33 -6.46
C LYS A 149 -19.27 -9.32 -7.92
N GLY A 150 -20.13 -9.88 -8.78
CA GLY A 150 -19.94 -9.86 -10.23
C GLY A 150 -18.63 -10.53 -10.64
N SER A 151 -17.88 -9.88 -11.52
CA SER A 151 -16.59 -10.36 -12.03
C SER A 151 -15.47 -10.42 -10.97
N ALA A 152 -15.69 -9.89 -9.77
CA ALA A 152 -14.75 -9.97 -8.66
C ALA A 152 -15.08 -11.08 -7.65
N ALA A 153 -16.23 -11.74 -7.75
CA ALA A 153 -16.53 -12.91 -6.93
C ALA A 153 -15.47 -14.00 -7.18
N GLY A 154 -14.96 -14.63 -6.12
CA GLY A 154 -13.86 -15.61 -6.21
C GLY A 154 -12.45 -15.00 -6.19
N LYS A 155 -12.31 -13.66 -6.19
CA LYS A 155 -11.01 -12.96 -6.08
C LYS A 155 -10.64 -12.54 -4.64
N GLY A 156 -11.48 -12.87 -3.67
CA GLY A 156 -11.26 -12.59 -2.25
C GLY A 156 -10.30 -13.58 -1.60
N SER A 157 -9.85 -13.28 -0.40
CA SER A 157 -8.89 -14.10 0.35
C SER A 157 -9.51 -14.88 1.52
N SER A 158 -10.82 -14.75 1.72
CA SER A 158 -11.54 -15.36 2.83
C SER A 158 -12.99 -15.66 2.45
N ASN A 159 -13.69 -16.34 3.34
CA ASN A 159 -15.14 -16.55 3.36
C ASN A 159 -15.84 -15.79 4.51
N GLY A 160 -15.16 -14.77 5.06
CA GLY A 160 -15.60 -13.95 6.19
C GLY A 160 -15.03 -14.36 7.55
N SER A 161 -14.13 -15.35 7.57
CA SER A 161 -13.34 -15.72 8.75
C SER A 161 -11.96 -15.04 8.78
N PHE A 162 -11.45 -14.76 9.97
CA PHE A 162 -10.07 -14.32 10.23
C PHE A 162 -9.55 -14.96 11.52
N LYS A 163 -8.38 -15.63 11.48
CA LYS A 163 -7.72 -16.30 12.62
C LYS A 163 -8.72 -17.06 13.52
N ASP A 164 -9.42 -18.04 12.95
CA ASP A 164 -10.43 -18.91 13.60
C ASP A 164 -11.69 -18.21 14.11
N GLN A 165 -11.81 -16.89 13.95
CA GLN A 165 -13.02 -16.13 14.26
C GLN A 165 -13.83 -15.89 12.98
N ARG A 166 -15.11 -16.31 12.98
CA ARG A 166 -16.06 -15.93 11.93
C ARG A 166 -16.64 -14.54 12.24
N LEU A 167 -16.35 -13.57 11.38
CA LEU A 167 -16.85 -12.19 11.51
C LEU A 167 -18.12 -11.99 10.68
N PHE A 168 -18.19 -12.62 9.51
CA PHE A 168 -19.39 -12.73 8.67
C PHE A 168 -19.31 -14.00 7.82
N SER A 169 -20.37 -14.31 7.07
CA SER A 169 -20.41 -15.46 6.17
C SER A 169 -20.63 -15.00 4.73
N CYS A 170 -19.81 -15.51 3.81
CA CYS A 170 -20.01 -15.40 2.37
C CYS A 170 -19.42 -16.64 1.67
N PRO A 171 -19.61 -16.80 0.35
CA PRO A 171 -18.95 -17.85 -0.41
C PRO A 171 -17.43 -17.81 -0.27
N GLU A 172 -16.78 -18.94 -0.56
CA GLU A 172 -15.33 -19.04 -0.54
C GLU A 172 -14.68 -18.08 -1.52
N ALA A 173 -13.50 -17.55 -1.15
CA ALA A 173 -12.77 -16.56 -1.92
C ALA A 173 -13.62 -15.34 -2.34
N CYS A 174 -14.61 -14.94 -1.54
CA CYS A 174 -15.42 -13.76 -1.83
C CYS A 174 -15.29 -12.66 -0.79
N ALA A 175 -14.68 -12.93 0.37
CA ALA A 175 -14.45 -11.92 1.38
C ALA A 175 -13.11 -11.22 1.19
N LEU A 176 -13.13 -9.90 1.42
CA LEU A 176 -11.95 -9.12 1.74
C LEU A 176 -12.20 -8.34 3.02
N PHE A 177 -11.12 -8.09 3.76
CA PHE A 177 -11.12 -7.09 4.81
C PHE A 177 -10.21 -5.97 4.35
N LEU A 178 -10.67 -4.72 4.37
CA LEU A 178 -9.92 -3.60 3.80
C LEU A 178 -9.92 -2.40 4.74
N PRO A 179 -8.86 -1.58 4.76
CA PRO A 179 -8.89 -0.30 5.43
C PRO A 179 -9.82 0.68 4.73
N VAL A 180 -10.22 1.74 5.43
CA VAL A 180 -11.10 2.78 4.89
C VAL A 180 -10.54 3.47 3.63
N SER A 181 -9.21 3.49 3.46
CA SER A 181 -8.56 4.04 2.27
C SER A 181 -8.96 3.34 0.97
N HIS A 182 -9.37 2.07 1.03
CA HIS A 182 -9.74 1.27 -0.14
C HIS A 182 -11.27 1.22 -0.36
N VAL A 183 -12.05 1.88 0.49
CA VAL A 183 -13.52 1.88 0.44
C VAL A 183 -14.03 3.15 -0.24
N HIS A 184 -14.90 2.95 -1.22
CA HIS A 184 -15.53 4.01 -2.01
C HIS A 184 -17.05 3.83 -1.97
N ILE A 185 -17.72 4.75 -1.28
CA ILE A 185 -19.19 4.74 -1.18
C ILE A 185 -19.78 4.98 -2.56
N ARG A 186 -20.73 4.14 -2.96
CA ARG A 186 -21.50 4.36 -4.19
C ARG A 186 -22.50 5.47 -3.93
N THR A 187 -22.26 6.67 -4.45
CA THR A 187 -23.24 7.76 -4.36
C THR A 187 -24.49 7.36 -5.15
N TRP A 188 -25.59 7.15 -4.43
CA TRP A 188 -26.91 7.01 -5.05
C TRP A 188 -27.38 8.40 -5.45
N THR A 189 -27.10 8.83 -6.67
CA THR A 189 -27.86 9.95 -7.24
C THR A 189 -29.27 9.45 -7.47
N HIS A 190 -30.18 9.84 -6.58
CA HIS A 190 -31.60 9.50 -6.64
C HIS A 190 -32.27 10.29 -7.78
N ASN A 191 -31.88 10.07 -9.04
CA ASN A 191 -32.44 10.78 -10.20
C ASN A 191 -33.13 9.88 -11.23
N ASN A 192 -33.27 8.58 -10.97
CA ASN A 192 -34.15 7.73 -11.79
C ASN A 192 -35.50 7.52 -11.11
N GLN A 193 -36.28 8.59 -11.08
CA GLN A 193 -37.72 8.46 -10.99
C GLN A 193 -38.25 8.15 -12.39
N PRO A 194 -39.00 7.04 -12.63
CA PRO A 194 -39.59 6.81 -13.93
C PRO A 194 -40.63 7.91 -14.21
N PRO A 195 -40.61 8.58 -15.38
CA PRO A 195 -41.60 9.61 -15.66
C PRO A 195 -42.98 8.95 -15.80
N ARG A 196 -43.89 9.37 -14.92
CA ARG A 196 -45.32 9.11 -15.06
C ARG A 196 -45.89 10.07 -16.11
N GLY A 197 -46.51 9.49 -17.14
CA GLY A 197 -47.65 10.05 -17.87
C GLY A 197 -47.36 11.00 -19.04
N GLY A 198 -48.01 10.76 -20.18
CA GLY A 198 -48.29 11.80 -21.18
C GLY A 198 -48.12 11.34 -22.64
N SER A 199 -49.23 11.04 -23.29
CA SER A 199 -49.38 10.69 -24.71
C SER A 199 -48.86 11.74 -25.71
N SER A 200 -48.30 11.30 -26.85
CA SER A 200 -48.67 11.77 -28.20
C SER A 200 -47.82 11.11 -29.31
N LEU A 201 -48.50 10.58 -30.33
CA LEU A 201 -47.93 10.03 -31.57
C LEU A 201 -47.31 11.12 -32.48
N GLY A 202 -46.33 10.72 -33.30
CA GLY A 202 -46.00 11.41 -34.56
C GLY A 202 -44.66 10.99 -35.18
N GLN A 203 -44.73 10.14 -36.23
CA GLN A 203 -44.04 10.20 -37.54
C GLN A 203 -42.65 10.91 -37.66
N GLN A 204 -41.66 10.51 -38.47
CA GLN A 204 -41.36 9.42 -39.42
C GLN A 204 -39.94 9.74 -40.01
N SER A 205 -39.26 8.75 -40.61
CA SER A 205 -38.28 8.88 -41.74
C SER A 205 -36.74 9.09 -41.50
N GLN A 206 -35.99 7.96 -41.58
CA GLN A 206 -34.76 7.61 -42.38
C GLN A 206 -33.48 8.54 -42.49
N PRO A 207 -32.29 8.05 -42.94
CA PRO A 207 -31.43 6.95 -42.47
C PRO A 207 -29.90 7.41 -42.39
N PRO A 208 -28.83 6.58 -42.47
CA PRO A 208 -27.59 6.77 -41.68
C PRO A 208 -26.50 7.61 -42.36
N ILE A 209 -25.61 8.21 -41.56
CA ILE A 209 -24.36 8.83 -42.07
C ILE A 209 -23.17 8.37 -41.22
N THR A 210 -22.27 7.66 -41.90
CA THR A 210 -20.88 7.38 -41.53
C THR A 210 -20.11 8.66 -41.23
N ALA A 211 -19.42 8.72 -40.09
CA ALA A 211 -18.18 9.49 -39.94
C ALA A 211 -17.39 8.96 -38.74
N GLN A 212 -16.24 8.37 -39.05
CA GLN A 212 -15.16 8.08 -38.12
C GLN A 212 -14.74 9.38 -37.40
N ASN A 213 -14.58 9.32 -36.08
CA ASN A 213 -13.57 10.11 -35.37
C ASN A 213 -13.36 9.52 -33.97
N GLN A 214 -12.48 8.52 -33.90
CA GLN A 214 -11.87 8.09 -32.66
C GLN A 214 -10.87 9.16 -32.20
N ASN A 215 -11.30 10.06 -31.32
CA ASN A 215 -10.38 10.74 -30.41
C ASN A 215 -10.00 9.76 -29.30
N GLN A 216 -8.98 8.93 -29.57
CA GLN A 216 -8.24 8.22 -28.53
C GLN A 216 -7.42 9.24 -27.74
N VAL A 217 -7.94 9.63 -26.58
CA VAL A 217 -7.12 10.27 -25.55
C VAL A 217 -6.25 9.17 -24.92
N ARG A 218 -5.00 9.11 -25.39
CA ARG A 218 -3.95 8.22 -24.90
C ARG A 218 -3.69 8.49 -23.41
N ALA A 219 -4.18 7.61 -22.54
CA ALA A 219 -3.71 7.52 -21.16
C ALA A 219 -2.25 6.99 -21.14
N PRO A 220 -1.40 7.45 -20.21
CA PRO A 220 -0.03 6.93 -20.10
C PRO A 220 -0.09 5.47 -19.62
N ALA A 221 0.37 4.56 -20.47
CA ALA A 221 0.47 3.14 -20.14
C ALA A 221 1.47 2.94 -18.98
N SER A 222 0.99 2.45 -17.84
CA SER A 222 1.84 1.90 -16.78
C SER A 222 2.59 0.68 -17.32
N PRO A 223 3.91 0.54 -17.12
CA PRO A 223 4.66 -0.62 -17.60
C PRO A 223 4.20 -1.92 -16.89
N PRO A 224 4.22 -3.06 -17.59
CA PRO A 224 3.80 -4.36 -17.05
C PRO A 224 4.69 -4.83 -15.88
N PRO A 225 4.19 -5.72 -14.99
CA PRO A 225 4.97 -6.25 -13.87
C PRO A 225 6.26 -6.94 -14.36
N LEU A 226 7.36 -6.77 -13.62
CA LEU A 226 8.66 -7.33 -13.99
C LEU A 226 8.64 -8.86 -13.94
N HIS A 227 9.17 -9.51 -14.98
CA HIS A 227 9.21 -10.98 -15.07
C HIS A 227 10.56 -11.53 -14.60
N VAL A 228 10.58 -12.76 -14.08
CA VAL A 228 11.84 -13.49 -13.80
C VAL A 228 12.63 -13.65 -15.11
N GLY A 229 13.94 -13.40 -15.06
CA GLY A 229 14.82 -13.33 -16.23
C GLY A 229 14.93 -11.94 -16.87
N GLN A 230 14.16 -10.95 -16.40
CA GLN A 230 14.19 -9.60 -16.96
C GLN A 230 15.42 -8.82 -16.47
N ARG A 231 16.10 -8.13 -17.39
CA ARG A 231 17.17 -7.17 -17.07
C ARG A 231 16.59 -5.90 -16.49
N VAL A 232 17.13 -5.50 -15.34
CA VAL A 232 16.68 -4.34 -14.60
C VAL A 232 17.83 -3.54 -14.06
N MET A 233 17.57 -2.25 -13.87
CA MET A 233 18.52 -1.30 -13.30
C MET A 233 17.92 -0.74 -12.01
N PHE A 234 18.72 -0.61 -10.96
CA PHE A 234 18.30 0.07 -9.75
C PHE A 234 19.42 0.93 -9.13
N PRO A 235 19.08 2.08 -8.55
CA PRO A 235 20.06 2.96 -7.92
C PRO A 235 20.43 2.44 -6.53
N ILE A 236 21.72 2.35 -6.26
CA ILE A 236 22.30 2.21 -4.92
C ILE A 236 23.19 3.44 -4.70
N GLU A 237 22.83 4.27 -3.72
CA GLU A 237 23.48 5.56 -3.47
C GLU A 237 23.48 6.45 -4.72
N ASP A 238 24.65 6.73 -5.31
CA ASP A 238 24.84 7.56 -6.51
C ASP A 238 25.18 6.74 -7.78
N ASN A 239 25.22 5.41 -7.69
CA ASN A 239 25.53 4.53 -8.82
C ASN A 239 24.31 3.70 -9.22
N VAL A 240 24.17 3.43 -10.52
CA VAL A 240 23.11 2.57 -11.06
C VAL A 240 23.71 1.21 -11.39
N TYR A 241 23.17 0.16 -10.76
CA TYR A 241 23.63 -1.21 -10.97
C TYR A 241 22.62 -2.01 -11.78
N GLY A 242 23.14 -2.83 -12.68
CA GLY A 242 22.39 -3.76 -13.49
C GLY A 242 22.34 -5.15 -12.87
N GLY A 243 21.24 -5.84 -13.15
CA GLY A 243 21.08 -7.24 -12.77
C GLY A 243 19.86 -7.87 -13.41
N GLU A 244 19.67 -9.15 -13.12
CA GLU A 244 18.56 -9.96 -13.61
C GLU A 244 17.56 -10.26 -12.50
N VAL A 245 16.27 -10.13 -12.79
CA VAL A 245 15.20 -10.47 -11.85
C VAL A 245 15.17 -11.98 -11.63
N CYS A 246 15.41 -12.43 -10.40
CA CYS A 246 15.34 -13.84 -10.00
C CYS A 246 14.13 -14.16 -9.10
N PHE A 247 13.49 -13.13 -8.54
CA PHE A 247 12.24 -13.23 -7.79
C PHE A 247 11.42 -11.96 -7.99
N CYS A 248 10.11 -12.07 -8.13
CA CYS A 248 9.20 -10.93 -8.16
C CYS A 248 7.90 -11.34 -7.46
N GLY A 249 7.62 -10.77 -6.29
CA GLY A 249 6.48 -11.21 -5.50
C GLY A 249 6.38 -10.58 -4.12
N LEU A 250 5.39 -11.04 -3.36
CA LEU A 250 5.18 -10.63 -1.98
C LEU A 250 6.12 -11.41 -1.06
N LEU A 251 6.61 -10.75 -0.01
CA LEU A 251 7.47 -11.41 0.98
C LEU A 251 6.64 -12.15 2.04
N PRO A 252 7.04 -13.36 2.45
CA PRO A 252 6.40 -14.14 3.50
C PRO A 252 6.24 -13.36 4.81
N GLY A 253 5.00 -13.23 5.32
CA GLY A 253 4.72 -12.47 6.55
C GLY A 253 4.91 -10.95 6.40
N ARG A 254 5.00 -10.43 5.17
CA ARG A 254 5.05 -9.00 4.82
C ARG A 254 4.08 -8.64 3.70
N SER A 255 2.86 -9.19 3.77
CA SER A 255 1.81 -9.00 2.75
C SER A 255 1.34 -7.53 2.59
N SER A 256 1.73 -6.64 3.50
CA SER A 256 1.37 -5.21 3.52
C SER A 256 2.44 -4.25 2.96
N SER A 257 3.64 -4.72 2.60
CA SER A 257 4.78 -3.85 2.20
C SER A 257 5.01 -3.70 0.69
N GLY A 258 4.09 -4.17 -0.15
CA GLY A 258 4.21 -4.11 -1.62
C GLY A 258 5.05 -5.24 -2.23
N MET A 259 5.21 -5.23 -3.57
CA MET A 259 6.01 -6.24 -4.28
C MET A 259 7.50 -5.97 -4.12
N TYR A 260 8.24 -7.05 -3.92
CA TYR A 260 9.69 -7.06 -3.88
C TYR A 260 10.23 -7.81 -5.08
N VAL A 261 11.38 -7.35 -5.53
CA VAL A 261 12.14 -7.91 -6.63
C VAL A 261 13.46 -8.38 -6.06
N GLY A 262 13.72 -9.68 -6.17
CA GLY A 262 15.03 -10.26 -5.97
C GLY A 262 15.81 -10.12 -7.27
N ILE A 263 17.02 -9.58 -7.19
CA ILE A 263 17.88 -9.27 -8.32
C ILE A 263 19.22 -9.97 -8.14
N LEU A 264 19.67 -10.69 -9.16
CA LEU A 264 21.03 -11.16 -9.30
C LEU A 264 21.84 -10.06 -10.01
N LEU A 265 22.71 -9.40 -9.26
CA LEU A 265 23.54 -8.30 -9.70
C LEU A 265 24.68 -8.76 -10.61
N ASP A 266 25.08 -7.89 -11.55
CA ASP A 266 26.27 -8.12 -12.39
C ASP A 266 27.58 -7.87 -11.59
N ALA A 267 27.52 -7.11 -10.50
CA ALA A 267 28.66 -6.72 -9.67
C ALA A 267 28.46 -7.14 -8.19
N PRO A 268 29.55 -7.43 -7.44
CA PRO A 268 29.48 -7.93 -6.06
C PRO A 268 29.17 -6.82 -5.03
N VAL A 269 28.07 -6.08 -5.22
CA VAL A 269 27.63 -4.96 -4.35
C VAL A 269 26.33 -5.25 -3.60
N GLY A 270 25.85 -6.49 -3.68
CA GLY A 270 24.68 -7.01 -3.01
C GLY A 270 24.94 -7.42 -1.57
N GLN A 271 23.86 -7.79 -0.88
CA GLN A 271 23.87 -8.23 0.52
C GLN A 271 22.79 -9.27 0.82
N TRP A 272 22.21 -9.88 -0.22
CA TRP A 272 21.08 -10.78 -0.08
C TRP A 272 21.41 -12.16 -0.66
N ASP A 273 21.07 -13.21 0.07
CA ASP A 273 21.45 -14.59 -0.22
C ASP A 273 20.35 -15.42 -0.90
N GLY A 274 19.24 -14.78 -1.26
CA GLY A 274 18.07 -15.46 -1.83
C GLY A 274 17.06 -15.94 -0.79
N LEU A 275 17.30 -15.71 0.51
CA LEU A 275 16.39 -16.10 1.59
C LEU A 275 15.66 -14.90 2.20
N TYR A 276 14.42 -15.11 2.61
CA TYR A 276 13.67 -14.15 3.42
C TYR A 276 13.08 -14.86 4.65
N LYS A 277 13.52 -14.46 5.85
CA LYS A 277 13.10 -15.07 7.13
C LYS A 277 13.26 -16.60 7.16
N GLY A 278 14.30 -17.12 6.52
CA GLY A 278 14.57 -18.56 6.44
C GLY A 278 13.83 -19.30 5.32
N GLU A 279 12.94 -18.62 4.58
CA GLU A 279 12.30 -19.17 3.37
C GLU A 279 13.14 -18.84 2.14
N LYS A 280 13.46 -19.85 1.32
CA LYS A 280 14.23 -19.65 0.09
C LYS A 280 13.31 -19.12 -1.02
N LEU A 281 13.58 -17.90 -1.49
CA LEU A 281 12.79 -17.25 -2.56
C LEU A 281 13.39 -17.48 -3.95
N CYS A 282 14.71 -17.49 -4.06
CA CYS A 282 15.43 -17.83 -5.30
C CYS A 282 16.83 -18.36 -4.97
N ASN A 283 17.61 -18.71 -6.00
CA ASN A 283 18.99 -19.13 -5.84
C ASN A 283 19.94 -17.98 -6.17
N ILE A 284 20.71 -17.52 -5.18
CA ILE A 284 21.79 -16.54 -5.37
C ILE A 284 23.12 -17.25 -5.10
N PRO A 285 24.12 -17.17 -6.00
CA PRO A 285 25.39 -17.89 -5.85
C PRO A 285 26.26 -17.38 -4.71
N SER A 286 26.15 -16.08 -4.37
CA SER A 286 26.81 -15.47 -3.22
C SER A 286 26.02 -14.24 -2.77
N PRO A 287 25.89 -13.96 -1.45
CA PRO A 287 25.16 -12.80 -0.94
C PRO A 287 25.61 -11.47 -1.55
N LEU A 288 26.89 -11.39 -1.92
CA LEU A 288 27.49 -10.24 -2.60
C LEU A 288 26.84 -9.92 -3.95
N TYR A 289 26.12 -10.86 -4.56
CA TYR A 289 25.46 -10.67 -5.85
C TYR A 289 23.93 -10.59 -5.74
N GLY A 290 23.34 -10.76 -4.55
CA GLY A 290 21.89 -10.66 -4.42
C GLY A 290 21.46 -9.31 -3.86
N ALA A 291 20.35 -8.79 -4.38
CA ALA A 291 19.64 -7.67 -3.79
C ALA A 291 18.15 -7.97 -3.72
N LEU A 292 17.52 -7.64 -2.59
CA LEU A 292 16.07 -7.70 -2.44
C LEU A 292 15.55 -6.29 -2.21
N VAL A 293 14.85 -5.74 -3.20
CA VAL A 293 14.41 -4.35 -3.21
C VAL A 293 12.92 -4.24 -3.54
N PRO A 294 12.22 -3.20 -3.08
CA PRO A 294 10.87 -2.93 -3.54
C PRO A 294 10.85 -2.66 -5.05
N ILE A 295 9.79 -3.10 -5.74
CA ILE A 295 9.66 -2.95 -7.21
C ILE A 295 9.78 -1.50 -7.69
N ASN A 296 9.40 -0.52 -6.87
CA ASN A 296 9.48 0.90 -7.20
C ASN A 296 10.92 1.46 -7.23
N LYS A 297 11.90 0.70 -6.74
CA LYS A 297 13.33 1.05 -6.88
C LYS A 297 13.93 0.48 -8.16
N VAL A 298 13.17 -0.28 -8.93
CA VAL A 298 13.67 -1.05 -10.06
C VAL A 298 13.07 -0.49 -11.35
N SER A 299 13.94 -0.19 -12.31
CA SER A 299 13.55 0.27 -13.64
C SER A 299 13.79 -0.85 -14.64
N SER A 300 12.82 -1.12 -15.52
CA SER A 300 13.05 -2.01 -16.65
C SER A 300 14.06 -1.37 -17.61
N ASP A 301 15.08 -2.11 -18.03
CA ASP A 301 15.92 -1.69 -19.15
C ASP A 301 15.14 -1.89 -20.46
N SER A 302 14.17 -1.01 -20.72
CA SER A 302 13.41 -1.00 -21.96
C SER A 302 14.05 -0.01 -22.93
N LYS A 303 15.20 -0.39 -23.50
CA LYS A 303 15.64 0.15 -24.79
C LYS A 303 15.61 -0.99 -25.82
N PRO A 304 14.83 -0.87 -26.90
CA PRO A 304 15.15 -1.65 -28.09
C PRO A 304 16.50 -1.12 -28.58
N HIS A 305 17.57 -1.90 -28.38
CA HIS A 305 18.81 -1.66 -29.10
C HIS A 305 18.52 -1.90 -30.58
N HIS A 306 18.20 -0.82 -31.29
CA HIS A 306 18.54 -0.74 -32.70
C HIS A 306 20.05 -0.94 -32.78
N HIS A 307 20.44 -2.12 -33.24
CA HIS A 307 21.78 -2.39 -33.71
C HIS A 307 22.07 -1.42 -34.87
N THR A 308 22.70 -0.29 -34.57
CA THR A 308 23.59 0.36 -35.52
C THR A 308 24.94 -0.36 -35.42
N PRO A 309 25.38 -1.07 -36.48
CA PRO A 309 26.74 -1.62 -36.48
C PRO A 309 27.73 -0.45 -36.42
N PRO A 310 28.81 -0.54 -35.62
CA PRO A 310 29.82 0.49 -35.61
C PRO A 310 30.49 0.53 -36.98
N HIS A 311 30.28 1.64 -37.69
CA HIS A 311 31.07 2.00 -38.84
C HIS A 311 32.55 1.99 -38.46
N GLN A 312 33.30 1.16 -39.18
CA GLN A 312 34.75 1.22 -39.26
C GLN A 312 35.16 2.66 -39.58
N VAL A 313 35.87 3.29 -38.64
CA VAL A 313 36.77 4.38 -38.97
C VAL A 313 38.18 3.82 -38.80
N THR A 314 38.69 3.32 -39.92
CA THR A 314 40.11 3.25 -40.19
C THR A 314 40.72 4.63 -40.00
N LYS A 315 41.76 4.73 -39.17
CA LYS A 315 43.03 5.38 -39.54
C LYS A 315 44.12 5.11 -38.50
N SER A 316 45.15 4.45 -39.00
CA SER A 316 46.47 4.23 -38.44
C SER A 316 47.09 5.46 -37.78
N ILE A 317 47.93 5.23 -36.76
CA ILE A 317 49.30 5.77 -36.71
C ILE A 317 50.16 4.88 -35.80
N LEU A 318 51.39 4.64 -36.29
CA LEU A 318 52.39 3.68 -35.85
C LEU A 318 53.04 3.96 -34.49
N LYS A 319 53.47 2.89 -33.79
CA LYS A 319 54.90 2.71 -33.48
C LYS A 319 55.27 1.24 -33.15
N PRO A 320 56.42 0.72 -33.63
CA PRO A 320 56.85 -0.67 -33.40
C PRO A 320 57.61 -0.84 -32.08
N ALA A 321 57.48 -2.01 -31.46
CA ALA A 321 58.35 -2.48 -30.37
C ALA A 321 59.53 -3.29 -30.93
N PRO A 322 60.72 -3.28 -30.28
CA PRO A 322 61.92 -3.97 -30.74
C PRO A 322 61.88 -5.49 -30.47
N PRO A 323 62.72 -6.28 -31.16
CA PRO A 323 62.68 -7.75 -31.10
C PRO A 323 63.29 -8.32 -29.81
N PRO A 324 62.94 -9.57 -29.44
CA PRO A 324 63.57 -10.28 -28.33
C PRO A 324 64.96 -10.82 -28.72
N HIS A 325 65.74 -11.12 -27.68
CA HIS A 325 67.12 -11.61 -27.65
C HIS A 325 67.56 -12.57 -28.76
#